data_AF-A0A1B6M6C2-F1
#
_entry.id   AF-A0A1B6M6C2-F1
#
_cell.length_a   1.000
_cell.length_b   1.000
_cell.length_c   1.000
_cell.angle_alpha   90.00
_cell.angle_beta   90.00
_cell.angle_gamma   90.00
#
_symmetry.space_group_name_H-M   'P 1'
#
loop_
_entity.id
_entity.type
_entity.pdbx_description
1 polymer ?
#
loop_
_entity_poly.entity_id
_entity_poly.type
_entity_poly.pdbx_seq_one_letter_code
_entity_poly.pdbx_strand_id
1 'polypeptide(L)'
;MDIILDCVFDQVFSRLDRGCLLARYKRRHFTDYLSTVIRGSSGEDTQEGCERAVQAALRFHRTSRQENGEICLLGKYHNVLYVAATLCYDWQLQDTPTVAQLLQDIFACERTFERLIVGAILGTKVTHLISGWKSDFRTREECILAVKYFSDHAARANLQFDCSGEPTNFVDVPMESYGRATPLRVAAQAGQADILKLLLHYGATVTPEPPSIDTCALQPLLHRMNDLCHDHPGERIAQEYIHCVNLLLRELPMLPTLLPYPEDDLPTDPMAPPESRDLHPRIYALVPPQRSGYLTAPCLRHMCRCVVRQQLRTSGLIPHGVSMLLLPDSVIHYLSHEEE
;
A
#
# COMPACT_ATOMS: atom_id res chain seq x y z
N MET A 1 11.56 11.56 31.07
CA MET A 1 11.46 11.57 29.59
C MET A 1 10.44 12.59 29.11
N ASP A 2 9.22 12.56 29.63
CA ASP A 2 8.13 13.45 29.18
C ASP A 2 8.49 14.94 29.25
N ILE A 3 9.08 15.40 30.36
CA ILE A 3 9.57 16.79 30.50
C ILE A 3 10.57 17.18 29.40
N ILE A 4 11.43 16.24 28.99
CA ILE A 4 12.43 16.49 27.93
C ILE A 4 11.70 16.60 26.58
N LEU A 5 10.79 15.67 26.28
CA LEU A 5 10.03 15.65 25.04
C LEU A 5 9.14 16.89 24.92
N ASP A 6 8.42 17.25 25.98
CA ASP A 6 7.58 18.44 26.02
C ASP A 6 8.44 19.70 25.85
N CYS A 7 9.60 19.79 26.50
CA CYS A 7 10.54 20.90 26.28
C CYS A 7 11.04 20.96 24.83
N VAL A 8 11.39 19.81 24.23
CA VAL A 8 11.83 19.73 22.83
C VAL A 8 10.74 20.20 21.89
N PHE A 9 9.50 19.75 22.04
CA PHE A 9 8.41 20.12 21.16
C PHE A 9 7.92 21.56 21.39
N ASP A 10 7.67 21.94 22.64
CA ASP A 10 7.02 23.19 23.00
C ASP A 10 7.98 24.38 23.02
N GLN A 11 9.25 24.18 23.37
CA GLN A 11 10.22 25.28 23.50
C GLN A 11 11.21 25.38 22.34
N VAL A 12 11.61 24.24 21.76
CA VAL A 12 12.63 24.22 20.69
C VAL A 12 11.97 24.10 19.32
N PHE A 13 11.22 23.03 19.08
CA PHE A 13 10.65 22.70 17.79
C PHE A 13 9.59 23.71 17.34
N SER A 14 8.78 24.22 18.29
CA SER A 14 7.80 25.30 18.07
C SER A 14 8.43 26.59 17.51
N ARG A 15 9.71 26.86 17.80
CA ARG A 15 10.44 28.06 17.35
C ARG A 15 11.16 27.88 16.02
N LEU A 16 11.32 26.65 15.53
CA LEU A 16 11.96 26.38 14.24
C LEU A 16 11.11 26.85 13.05
N ASP A 17 11.75 27.13 11.92
CA ASP A 17 11.05 27.51 10.69
C ASP A 17 10.05 26.43 10.26
N ARG A 18 8.92 26.84 9.66
CA ARG A 18 7.91 25.93 9.12
C ARG A 18 8.50 24.89 8.15
N GLY A 19 9.54 25.25 7.40
CA GLY A 19 10.24 24.36 6.46
C GLY A 19 11.32 23.47 7.07
N CYS A 20 11.52 23.47 8.39
CA CYS A 20 12.65 22.79 9.03
C CYS A 20 12.68 21.28 8.81
N LEU A 21 11.53 20.65 8.50
CA LEU A 21 11.42 19.21 8.21
C LEU A 21 11.14 18.90 6.74
N LEU A 22 11.30 19.86 5.81
CA LEU A 22 11.04 19.62 4.39
C LEU A 22 12.07 18.65 3.78
N ALA A 23 13.34 18.83 4.14
CA ALA A 23 14.42 17.99 3.65
C ALA A 23 14.50 16.68 4.44
N ARG A 24 14.62 15.55 3.73
CA ARG A 24 14.76 14.21 4.30
C ARG A 24 15.83 14.12 5.38
N TYR A 25 17.03 14.67 5.14
CA TYR A 25 18.12 14.59 6.11
C TYR A 25 17.78 15.30 7.43
N LYS A 26 16.98 16.38 7.40
CA LYS A 26 16.55 17.08 8.62
C LYS A 26 15.55 16.24 9.43
N ARG A 27 14.62 15.55 8.75
CA ARG A 27 13.72 14.57 9.41
C ARG A 27 14.50 13.42 10.01
N ARG A 28 15.51 12.89 9.29
CA ARG A 28 16.39 11.85 9.81
C ARG A 28 17.18 12.32 11.03
N HIS A 29 17.79 13.50 10.98
CA HIS A 29 18.50 14.08 12.14
C HIS A 29 17.58 14.24 13.35
N PHE A 30 16.33 14.66 13.14
CA PHE A 30 15.38 14.79 14.25
C PHE A 30 14.96 13.42 14.81
N THR A 31 14.79 12.42 13.94
CA THR A 31 14.56 11.02 14.33
C THR A 31 15.73 10.46 15.14
N ASP A 32 16.97 10.70 14.70
CA ASP A 32 18.18 10.23 15.37
C ASP A 32 18.37 10.95 16.73
N TYR A 33 18.01 12.23 16.81
CA TYR A 33 17.97 12.97 18.08
C TYR A 33 16.97 12.36 19.06
N LEU A 34 15.72 12.14 18.63
CA LEU A 34 14.69 11.51 19.48
C LEU A 34 15.09 10.09 19.88
N SER A 35 15.71 9.33 18.98
CA SER A 35 16.28 8.01 19.30
C SER A 35 17.38 8.08 20.36
N THR A 36 18.17 9.14 20.38
CA THR A 36 19.17 9.38 21.43
C THR A 36 18.49 9.69 22.77
N VAL A 37 17.42 10.48 22.76
CA VAL A 37 16.61 10.77 23.96
C VAL A 37 15.97 9.50 24.52
N ILE A 38 15.41 8.63 23.66
CA ILE A 38 14.88 7.32 24.02
C ILE A 38 15.98 6.49 24.70
N ARG A 39 17.11 6.25 24.03
CA ARG A 39 18.23 5.47 24.61
C ARG A 39 18.73 6.02 25.94
N GLY A 40 18.79 7.34 26.09
CA GLY A 40 19.28 7.99 27.31
C GLY A 40 18.27 8.05 28.46
N SER A 41 16.96 7.95 28.17
CA SER A 41 15.89 8.19 29.16
C SER A 41 15.07 6.96 29.52
N SER A 42 15.14 5.90 28.73
CA SER A 42 14.24 4.74 28.81
C SER A 42 14.66 3.64 29.79
N GLY A 43 15.86 3.74 30.40
CA GLY A 43 16.38 2.63 31.21
C GLY A 43 16.43 1.33 30.39
N GLU A 44 15.77 0.27 30.87
CA GLU A 44 15.65 -1.01 30.14
C GLU A 44 14.47 -1.05 29.15
N ASP A 45 13.40 -0.26 29.35
CA ASP A 45 12.19 -0.31 28.51
C ASP A 45 12.21 0.73 27.39
N THR A 46 12.88 0.35 26.31
CA THR A 46 12.95 1.18 25.10
C THR A 46 11.63 1.28 24.31
N GLN A 47 10.68 0.36 24.52
CA GLN A 47 9.37 0.39 23.84
C GLN A 47 8.52 1.50 24.43
N GLU A 48 8.42 1.57 25.76
CA GLU A 48 7.71 2.65 26.45
C GLU A 48 8.31 4.02 26.08
N GLY A 49 9.64 4.11 25.98
CA GLY A 49 10.29 5.33 25.52
C GLY A 49 9.91 5.75 24.10
N CYS A 50 9.92 4.81 23.16
CA CYS A 50 9.51 5.07 21.79
C CYS A 50 8.03 5.49 21.72
N GLU A 51 7.15 4.81 22.46
CA GLU A 51 5.74 5.14 22.55
C GLU A 51 5.55 6.59 23.01
N ARG A 52 6.18 6.98 24.13
CA ARG A 52 6.09 8.35 24.67
C ARG A 52 6.60 9.41 23.68
N ALA A 53 7.70 9.11 22.97
CA ALA A 53 8.25 10.02 21.95
C ALA A 53 7.29 10.20 20.76
N VAL A 54 6.67 9.11 20.29
CA VAL A 54 5.67 9.14 19.22
C VAL A 54 4.42 9.88 19.69
N GLN A 55 3.92 9.59 20.89
CA GLN A 55 2.76 10.29 21.46
C GLN A 55 3.03 11.79 21.64
N ALA A 56 4.24 12.20 22.03
CA ALA A 56 4.61 13.62 22.09
C ALA A 56 4.55 14.30 20.71
N ALA A 57 5.05 13.64 19.65
CA ALA A 57 4.93 14.12 18.29
C ALA A 57 3.46 14.25 17.82
N LEU A 58 2.62 13.27 18.14
CA LEU A 58 1.19 13.29 17.85
C LEU A 58 0.46 14.41 18.62
N ARG A 59 0.77 14.59 19.91
CA ARG A 59 0.24 15.69 20.73
C ARG A 59 0.59 17.03 20.10
N PHE A 60 1.86 17.26 19.77
CA PHE A 60 2.30 18.49 19.12
C PHE A 60 1.51 18.78 17.83
N HIS A 61 1.32 17.77 16.98
CA HIS A 61 0.52 17.89 15.76
C HIS A 61 -0.93 18.28 16.06
N ARG A 62 -1.60 17.57 16.98
CA ARG A 62 -3.01 17.81 17.32
C ARG A 62 -3.23 19.16 17.96
N THR A 63 -2.40 19.57 18.91
CA THR A 63 -2.49 20.89 19.54
C THR A 63 -2.35 21.99 18.49
N SER A 64 -1.35 21.88 17.60
CA SER A 64 -1.15 22.85 16.51
C SER A 64 -2.35 22.90 15.55
N ARG A 65 -2.98 21.75 15.29
CA ARG A 65 -4.17 21.64 14.42
C ARG A 65 -5.41 22.25 15.09
N GLN A 66 -5.61 21.99 16.38
CA GLN A 66 -6.71 22.53 17.19
C GLN A 66 -6.62 24.06 17.31
N GLU A 67 -5.44 24.58 17.63
CA GLU A 67 -5.16 26.02 17.69
C GLU A 67 -5.41 26.71 16.34
N ASN A 68 -5.33 25.96 15.24
CA ASN A 68 -5.56 26.43 13.89
C ASN A 68 -6.94 26.00 13.32
N GLY A 69 -7.94 25.82 14.19
CA GLY A 69 -9.33 25.57 13.77
C GLY A 69 -9.54 24.22 13.07
N GLU A 70 -8.89 23.17 13.57
CA GLU A 70 -8.90 21.80 13.02
C GLU A 70 -8.21 21.63 11.66
N ILE A 71 -7.40 22.61 11.24
CA ILE A 71 -6.67 22.59 9.96
C ILE A 71 -5.17 22.39 10.20
N CYS A 72 -4.59 21.39 9.52
CA CYS A 72 -3.15 21.16 9.55
C CYS A 72 -2.38 22.23 8.77
N LEU A 73 -1.42 22.88 9.42
CA LEU A 73 -0.59 23.94 8.83
C LEU A 73 0.53 23.43 7.90
N LEU A 74 0.60 22.14 7.59
CA LEU A 74 1.67 21.54 6.78
C LEU A 74 3.09 21.85 7.34
N GLY A 75 4.13 21.61 6.54
CA GLY A 75 5.52 21.86 6.96
C GLY A 75 5.87 21.07 8.21
N LYS A 76 6.55 21.68 9.19
CA LYS A 76 6.96 21.02 10.43
C LYS A 76 5.79 20.41 11.23
N TYR A 77 4.62 21.06 11.21
CA TYR A 77 3.43 20.62 11.95
C TYR A 77 2.87 19.30 11.42
N HIS A 78 3.08 19.04 10.13
CA HIS A 78 2.66 17.82 9.46
C HIS A 78 3.79 16.80 9.35
N ASN A 79 4.96 17.26 8.94
CA ASN A 79 6.14 16.42 8.69
C ASN A 79 6.66 15.74 9.96
N VAL A 80 6.28 16.23 11.14
CA VAL A 80 6.52 15.54 12.42
C VAL A 80 5.83 14.16 12.48
N LEU A 81 4.70 13.97 11.79
CA LEU A 81 4.03 12.66 11.68
C LEU A 81 4.93 11.64 10.96
N TYR A 82 5.72 12.07 9.96
CA TYR A 82 6.66 11.18 9.28
C TYR A 82 7.93 10.90 10.11
N VAL A 83 8.30 11.82 11.00
CA VAL A 83 9.32 11.54 12.03
C VAL A 83 8.79 10.49 13.00
N ALA A 84 7.55 10.62 13.46
CA ALA A 84 6.88 9.62 14.30
C ALA A 84 6.77 8.27 13.58
N ALA A 85 6.39 8.24 12.30
CA ALA A 85 6.36 7.01 11.49
C ALA A 85 7.73 6.35 11.39
N THR A 86 8.79 7.15 11.16
CA THR A 86 10.16 6.64 11.12
C THR A 86 10.58 6.08 12.49
N LEU A 87 10.20 6.72 13.61
CA LEU A 87 10.45 6.19 14.95
C LEU A 87 9.73 4.87 15.21
N CYS A 88 8.43 4.80 14.91
CA CYS A 88 7.65 3.56 15.03
C CYS A 88 8.33 2.40 14.30
N TYR A 89 8.76 2.63 13.06
CA TYR A 89 9.44 1.63 12.26
C TYR A 89 10.86 1.30 12.78
N ASP A 90 11.72 2.30 13.01
CA ASP A 90 13.12 2.10 13.44
C ASP A 90 13.19 1.32 14.77
N TRP A 91 12.21 1.54 15.66
CA TRP A 91 12.12 0.88 16.97
C TRP A 91 11.18 -0.32 17.00
N GLN A 92 10.53 -0.65 15.88
CA GLN A 92 9.52 -1.70 15.77
C GLN A 92 8.49 -1.61 16.90
N LEU A 93 7.93 -0.41 17.10
CA LEU A 93 7.02 -0.12 18.21
C LEU A 93 5.84 -1.11 18.19
N GLN A 94 5.63 -1.84 19.29
CA GLN A 94 4.62 -2.89 19.37
C GLN A 94 3.21 -2.34 19.68
N ASP A 95 3.12 -1.15 20.26
CA ASP A 95 1.86 -0.53 20.66
C ASP A 95 0.99 -0.18 19.45
N THR A 96 0.05 -1.08 19.15
CA THR A 96 -0.85 -0.97 18.00
C THR A 96 -1.76 0.26 18.07
N PRO A 97 -2.36 0.62 19.23
CA PRO A 97 -3.14 1.84 19.36
C PRO A 97 -2.38 3.11 18.95
N THR A 98 -1.12 3.28 19.38
CA THR A 98 -0.32 4.45 19.02
C THR A 98 -0.01 4.50 17.53
N VAL A 99 0.39 3.38 16.92
CA VAL A 99 0.66 3.31 15.47
C VAL A 99 -0.62 3.56 14.67
N ALA A 100 -1.75 2.98 15.11
CA ALA A 100 -3.04 3.16 14.47
C ALA A 100 -3.50 4.62 14.48
N GLN A 101 -3.33 5.29 15.62
CA GLN A 101 -3.62 6.70 15.77
C GLN A 101 -2.72 7.57 14.88
N LEU A 102 -1.44 7.23 14.73
CA LEU A 102 -0.54 7.90 13.79
C LEU A 102 -1.06 7.79 12.34
N LEU A 103 -1.49 6.61 11.91
CA LEU A 103 -2.05 6.41 10.57
C LEU A 103 -3.33 7.23 10.36
N GLN A 104 -4.21 7.30 11.37
CA GLN A 104 -5.39 8.15 11.34
C GLN A 104 -5.04 9.64 11.22
N ASP A 105 -4.06 10.14 11.96
CA ASP A 105 -3.63 11.54 11.91
C ASP A 105 -3.01 11.89 10.54
N ILE A 106 -2.23 10.97 9.94
CA ILE A 106 -1.71 11.11 8.58
C ILE A 106 -2.87 11.19 7.57
N PHE A 107 -3.80 10.23 7.62
CA PHE A 107 -4.92 10.18 6.68
C PHE A 107 -5.86 11.37 6.83
N ALA A 108 -6.14 11.83 8.05
CA ALA A 108 -6.99 12.99 8.29
C ALA A 108 -6.47 14.26 7.58
N CYS A 109 -5.14 14.37 7.43
CA CYS A 109 -4.49 15.50 6.77
C CYS A 109 -4.31 15.30 5.26
N GLU A 110 -3.88 14.11 4.82
CA GLU A 110 -3.49 13.87 3.42
C GLU A 110 -4.56 13.18 2.58
N ARG A 111 -5.52 12.48 3.22
CA ARG A 111 -6.49 11.59 2.57
C ARG A 111 -5.86 10.48 1.71
N THR A 112 -4.58 10.18 1.94
CA THR A 112 -3.83 9.12 1.27
C THR A 112 -2.67 8.63 2.15
N PHE A 113 -2.09 7.47 1.80
CA PHE A 113 -0.85 6.94 2.38
C PHE A 113 0.29 6.88 1.36
N GLU A 114 0.16 7.61 0.24
CA GLU A 114 1.10 7.58 -0.88
C GLU A 114 2.57 7.69 -0.43
N ARG A 115 2.90 8.59 0.50
CA ARG A 115 4.28 8.81 0.97
C ARG A 115 4.88 7.62 1.72
N LEU A 116 4.07 6.76 2.33
CA LEU A 116 4.51 5.53 2.97
C LEU A 116 4.70 4.40 1.94
N ILE A 117 3.87 4.36 0.91
CA ILE A 117 3.76 3.20 0.01
C ILE A 117 4.58 3.36 -1.28
N VAL A 118 4.65 4.57 -1.86
CA VAL A 118 5.21 4.80 -3.19
C VAL A 118 6.67 4.37 -3.31
N GLY A 119 7.45 4.51 -2.22
CA GLY A 119 8.85 4.08 -2.18
C GLY A 119 9.01 2.56 -2.32
N ALA A 120 8.04 1.78 -1.85
CA ALA A 120 8.03 0.32 -1.99
C ALA A 120 7.69 -0.10 -3.43
N ILE A 121 6.86 0.67 -4.13
CA ILE A 121 6.46 0.38 -5.52
C ILE A 121 7.55 0.83 -6.50
N LEU A 122 7.90 2.12 -6.50
CA LEU A 122 8.74 2.73 -7.55
C LEU A 122 10.20 2.96 -7.11
N GLY A 123 10.54 2.62 -5.86
CA GLY A 123 11.86 2.88 -5.28
C GLY A 123 12.03 4.33 -4.82
N THR A 124 13.04 4.57 -3.99
CA THR A 124 13.24 5.84 -3.26
C THR A 124 13.71 7.02 -4.12
N LYS A 125 14.14 6.78 -5.37
CA LYS A 125 14.57 7.82 -6.31
C LYS A 125 13.40 8.50 -7.01
N VAL A 126 12.40 7.71 -7.40
CA VAL A 126 11.26 8.17 -8.21
C VAL A 126 10.27 8.99 -7.38
N THR A 127 10.17 8.71 -6.07
CA THR A 127 9.22 9.39 -5.16
C THR A 127 9.36 10.92 -5.21
N HIS A 128 10.59 11.44 -5.27
CA HIS A 128 10.84 12.88 -5.29
C HIS A 128 10.38 13.55 -6.58
N LEU A 129 10.42 12.84 -7.71
CA LEU A 129 10.06 13.40 -9.01
C LEU A 129 8.55 13.61 -9.13
N ILE A 130 7.75 12.69 -8.55
CA ILE A 130 6.30 12.68 -8.71
C ILE A 130 5.61 13.45 -7.60
N SER A 131 5.97 13.19 -6.33
CA SER A 131 5.27 13.78 -5.17
C SER A 131 6.02 14.92 -4.50
N GLY A 132 7.20 15.29 -5.01
CA GLY A 132 8.10 16.26 -4.35
C GLY A 132 8.64 15.78 -3.00
N TRP A 133 8.36 14.53 -2.61
CA TRP A 133 8.72 13.97 -1.31
C TRP A 133 9.79 12.88 -1.46
N LYS A 134 10.91 13.06 -0.78
CA LYS A 134 11.90 11.99 -0.62
C LYS A 134 11.44 11.08 0.52
N SER A 135 11.28 9.79 0.22
CA SER A 135 10.97 8.77 1.23
C SER A 135 11.94 8.84 2.42
N ASP A 136 11.41 8.63 3.62
CA ASP A 136 12.20 8.61 4.86
C ASP A 136 13.06 7.35 4.98
N PHE A 137 12.61 6.25 4.35
CA PHE A 137 13.32 4.97 4.25
C PHE A 137 14.42 5.02 3.17
N ARG A 138 15.53 4.33 3.39
CA ARG A 138 16.77 4.44 2.59
C ARG A 138 16.69 3.66 1.30
N THR A 139 16.16 2.45 1.35
CA THR A 139 16.08 1.56 0.18
C THR A 139 14.64 1.15 -0.10
N ARG A 140 14.40 0.56 -1.28
CA ARG A 140 13.09 0.03 -1.65
C ARG A 140 12.70 -1.12 -0.74
N GLU A 141 13.65 -1.95 -0.36
CA GLU A 141 13.47 -3.08 0.57
C GLU A 141 13.04 -2.57 1.95
N GLU A 142 13.65 -1.50 2.44
CA GLU A 142 13.23 -0.85 3.68
C GLU A 142 11.82 -0.26 3.57
N CYS A 143 11.46 0.32 2.42
CA CYS A 143 10.08 0.75 2.18
C CYS A 143 9.08 -0.42 2.23
N ILE A 144 9.41 -1.57 1.64
CA ILE A 144 8.54 -2.76 1.66
C ILE A 144 8.34 -3.23 3.10
N LEU A 145 9.40 -3.29 3.90
CA LEU A 145 9.33 -3.67 5.31
C LEU A 145 8.52 -2.65 6.13
N ALA A 146 8.65 -1.35 5.83
CA ALA A 146 7.83 -0.32 6.47
C ALA A 146 6.35 -0.46 6.09
N VAL A 147 6.02 -0.68 4.82
CA VAL A 147 4.64 -0.95 4.38
C VAL A 147 4.08 -2.19 5.08
N LYS A 148 4.88 -3.26 5.22
CA LYS A 148 4.50 -4.45 5.98
C LYS A 148 4.18 -4.09 7.43
N TYR A 149 5.08 -3.37 8.11
CA TYR A 149 4.92 -2.94 9.50
C TYR A 149 3.62 -2.16 9.72
N PHE A 150 3.36 -1.12 8.91
CA PHE A 150 2.14 -0.33 9.03
C PHE A 150 0.87 -1.09 8.65
N SER A 151 0.94 -1.95 7.63
CA SER A 151 -0.19 -2.80 7.25
C SER A 151 -0.56 -3.79 8.35
N ASP A 152 0.43 -4.31 9.07
CA ASP A 152 0.25 -5.22 10.21
C ASP A 152 -0.50 -4.55 11.36
N HIS A 153 -0.05 -3.37 11.78
CA HIS A 153 -0.74 -2.60 12.82
C HIS A 153 -2.13 -2.14 12.37
N ALA A 154 -2.30 -1.73 11.11
CA ALA A 154 -3.59 -1.35 10.57
C ALA A 154 -4.58 -2.54 10.56
N ALA A 155 -4.11 -3.74 10.19
CA ALA A 155 -4.92 -4.95 10.21
C ALA A 155 -5.32 -5.36 11.63
N ARG A 156 -4.38 -5.36 12.59
CA ARG A 156 -4.67 -5.66 14.01
C ARG A 156 -5.67 -4.70 14.63
N ALA A 157 -5.59 -3.42 14.28
CA ALA A 157 -6.54 -2.40 14.72
C ALA A 157 -7.82 -2.36 13.89
N ASN A 158 -7.95 -3.20 12.85
CA ASN A 158 -9.05 -3.20 11.88
C ASN A 158 -9.37 -1.78 11.36
N LEU A 159 -8.33 -1.04 10.96
CA LEU A 159 -8.48 0.34 10.53
C LEU A 159 -9.22 0.45 9.20
N GLN A 160 -10.23 1.31 9.21
CA GLN A 160 -10.96 1.74 8.02
C GLN A 160 -10.86 3.25 7.86
N PHE A 161 -10.67 3.67 6.62
CA PHE A 161 -10.49 5.06 6.22
C PHE A 161 -11.61 5.45 5.27
N ASP A 162 -12.25 6.58 5.54
CA ASP A 162 -13.33 7.10 4.69
C ASP A 162 -12.75 7.68 3.39
N CYS A 163 -12.93 6.95 2.31
CA CYS A 163 -12.57 7.35 0.96
C CYS A 163 -13.85 7.55 0.14
N SER A 164 -14.28 8.82 -0.02
CA SER A 164 -15.48 9.17 -0.79
C SER A 164 -16.79 8.56 -0.25
N GLY A 165 -16.91 8.40 1.06
CA GLY A 165 -18.10 7.86 1.72
C GLY A 165 -18.05 6.35 1.97
N GLU A 166 -17.01 5.67 1.49
CA GLU A 166 -16.85 4.22 1.62
C GLU A 166 -15.71 3.86 2.59
N PRO A 167 -15.95 2.94 3.53
CA PRO A 167 -14.90 2.46 4.44
C PRO A 167 -13.88 1.63 3.67
N THR A 168 -12.64 2.11 3.65
CA THR A 168 -11.54 1.53 2.86
C THR A 168 -10.40 1.07 3.77
N ASN A 169 -9.88 -0.13 3.53
CA ASN A 169 -8.73 -0.66 4.29
C ASN A 169 -7.45 0.11 3.96
N PHE A 170 -6.48 0.12 4.88
CA PHE A 170 -5.17 0.79 4.71
C PHE A 170 -4.51 0.55 3.34
N VAL A 171 -4.44 -0.71 2.89
CA VAL A 171 -3.77 -1.11 1.64
C VAL A 171 -4.55 -0.77 0.37
N ASP A 172 -5.82 -0.41 0.50
CA ASP A 172 -6.71 -0.05 -0.61
C ASP A 172 -6.91 1.48 -0.72
N VAL A 173 -6.40 2.26 0.24
CA VAL A 173 -6.49 3.73 0.20
C VAL A 173 -5.83 4.26 -1.09
N PRO A 174 -6.57 5.02 -1.92
CA PRO A 174 -6.08 5.54 -3.19
C PRO A 174 -4.83 6.42 -3.09
N MET A 175 -3.99 6.36 -4.11
CA MET A 175 -2.81 7.23 -4.29
C MET A 175 -3.20 8.46 -5.12
N GLU A 176 -3.33 9.62 -4.47
CA GLU A 176 -3.87 10.85 -5.08
C GLU A 176 -3.07 11.31 -6.30
N SER A 177 -1.73 11.24 -6.27
CA SER A 177 -0.88 11.68 -7.40
C SER A 177 -0.91 10.72 -8.60
N TYR A 178 -1.60 9.58 -8.48
CA TYR A 178 -1.67 8.52 -9.49
C TYR A 178 -3.10 8.33 -10.01
N GLY A 179 -3.84 9.44 -10.13
CA GLY A 179 -5.22 9.41 -10.59
C GLY A 179 -6.15 8.64 -9.65
N ARG A 180 -5.85 8.66 -8.34
CA ARG A 180 -6.58 7.91 -7.31
C ARG A 180 -6.60 6.39 -7.57
N ALA A 181 -5.57 5.85 -8.23
CA ALA A 181 -5.39 4.41 -8.35
C ALA A 181 -5.06 3.78 -6.99
N THR A 182 -5.51 2.53 -6.77
CA THR A 182 -5.10 1.78 -5.57
C THR A 182 -3.62 1.42 -5.64
N PRO A 183 -2.94 1.27 -4.48
CA PRO A 183 -1.56 0.79 -4.42
C PRO A 183 -1.32 -0.50 -5.23
N LEU A 184 -2.29 -1.42 -5.18
CA LEU A 184 -2.22 -2.70 -5.89
C LEU A 184 -2.21 -2.51 -7.41
N ARG A 185 -3.03 -1.60 -7.94
CA ARG A 185 -3.07 -1.28 -9.37
C ARG A 185 -1.76 -0.66 -9.86
N VAL A 186 -1.20 0.28 -9.10
CA VAL A 186 0.09 0.92 -9.44
C VAL A 186 1.23 -0.11 -9.40
N ALA A 187 1.24 -1.00 -8.40
CA ALA A 187 2.21 -2.09 -8.31
C ALA A 187 2.13 -3.07 -9.49
N ALA A 188 0.91 -3.44 -9.91
CA ALA A 188 0.68 -4.30 -11.06
C ALA A 188 1.19 -3.65 -12.37
N GLN A 189 0.86 -2.37 -12.59
CA GLN A 189 1.35 -1.61 -13.75
C GLN A 189 2.88 -1.49 -13.75
N ALA A 190 3.51 -1.38 -12.58
CA ALA A 190 4.96 -1.30 -12.45
C ALA A 190 5.66 -2.68 -12.51
N GLY A 191 4.92 -3.79 -12.60
CA GLY A 191 5.47 -5.15 -12.62
C GLY A 191 6.14 -5.57 -11.32
N GLN A 192 5.71 -5.02 -10.17
CA GLN A 192 6.39 -5.19 -8.88
C GLN A 192 5.74 -6.31 -8.05
N ALA A 193 6.14 -7.55 -8.35
CA ALA A 193 5.61 -8.78 -7.78
C ALA A 193 5.64 -8.88 -6.24
N ASP A 194 6.74 -8.46 -5.63
CA ASP A 194 6.99 -8.54 -4.19
C ASP A 194 6.05 -7.66 -3.36
N ILE A 195 5.91 -6.38 -3.72
CA ILE A 195 4.95 -5.47 -3.07
C ILE A 195 3.51 -5.86 -3.40
N LEU A 196 3.24 -6.38 -4.61
CA LEU A 196 1.92 -6.90 -4.97
C LEU A 196 1.54 -8.08 -4.07
N LYS A 197 2.45 -9.04 -3.85
CA LYS A 197 2.26 -10.16 -2.90
C LYS A 197 1.97 -9.66 -1.48
N LEU A 198 2.71 -8.63 -1.02
CA LEU A 198 2.50 -8.03 0.29
C LEU A 198 1.12 -7.38 0.44
N LEU A 199 0.69 -6.58 -0.54
CA LEU A 199 -0.62 -5.93 -0.52
C LEU A 199 -1.76 -6.96 -0.54
N LEU A 200 -1.66 -8.00 -1.37
CA LEU A 200 -2.62 -9.10 -1.39
C LEU A 200 -2.64 -9.92 -0.09
N HIS A 201 -1.48 -10.09 0.56
CA HIS A 201 -1.39 -10.72 1.87
C HIS A 201 -2.25 -9.97 2.90
N TYR A 202 -2.20 -8.63 2.89
CA TYR A 202 -3.04 -7.76 3.73
C TYR A 202 -4.43 -7.48 3.17
N GLY A 203 -4.85 -8.20 2.13
CA GLY A 203 -6.23 -8.19 1.64
C GLY A 203 -6.54 -7.07 0.65
N ALA A 204 -5.56 -6.52 -0.06
CA ALA A 204 -5.84 -5.55 -1.12
C ALA A 204 -6.83 -6.10 -2.16
N THR A 205 -7.71 -5.23 -2.66
CA THR A 205 -8.82 -5.60 -3.54
C THR A 205 -8.39 -5.52 -5.01
N VAL A 206 -8.45 -6.65 -5.72
CA VAL A 206 -8.06 -6.72 -7.14
C VAL A 206 -9.06 -6.00 -8.04
N THR A 207 -10.35 -6.17 -7.79
CA THR A 207 -11.42 -5.56 -8.56
C THR A 207 -12.45 -4.98 -7.59
N PRO A 208 -12.39 -3.67 -7.31
CA PRO A 208 -13.39 -2.99 -6.50
C PRO A 208 -14.79 -3.16 -7.09
N GLU A 209 -15.82 -3.12 -6.24
CA GLU A 209 -17.21 -3.11 -6.69
C GLU A 209 -17.76 -1.67 -6.76
N PRO A 210 -18.48 -1.30 -7.82
CA PRO A 210 -18.72 -2.09 -9.04
C PRO A 210 -17.45 -2.25 -9.89
N PRO A 211 -17.30 -3.39 -10.60
CA PRO A 211 -16.11 -3.66 -11.40
C PRO A 211 -15.99 -2.65 -12.55
N SER A 212 -14.82 -2.04 -12.68
CA SER A 212 -14.46 -1.16 -13.80
C SER A 212 -13.06 -1.47 -14.32
N ILE A 213 -12.85 -1.22 -15.61
CA ILE A 213 -11.54 -1.28 -16.29
C ILE A 213 -10.54 -0.34 -15.59
N ASP A 214 -11.00 0.83 -15.16
CA ASP A 214 -10.15 1.85 -14.52
C ASP A 214 -9.76 1.52 -13.09
N THR A 215 -10.51 0.64 -12.43
CA THR A 215 -10.30 0.29 -11.02
C THR A 215 -9.67 -1.09 -10.82
N CYS A 216 -9.78 -2.00 -11.81
CA CYS A 216 -9.20 -3.33 -11.74
C CYS A 216 -7.65 -3.30 -11.78
N ALA A 217 -6.99 -3.92 -10.80
CA ALA A 217 -5.54 -3.96 -10.72
C ALA A 217 -4.90 -4.84 -11.81
N LEU A 218 -5.63 -5.83 -12.34
CA LEU A 218 -5.15 -6.73 -13.40
C LEU A 218 -5.11 -6.04 -14.77
N GLN A 219 -5.98 -5.06 -14.98
CA GLN A 219 -6.18 -4.41 -16.28
C GLN A 219 -4.90 -3.77 -16.89
N PRO A 220 -4.17 -2.87 -16.20
CA PRO A 220 -3.00 -2.21 -16.80
C PRO A 220 -1.86 -3.19 -17.10
N LEU A 221 -1.78 -4.28 -16.34
CA LEU A 221 -0.82 -5.35 -16.56
C LEU A 221 -1.13 -6.11 -17.85
N LEU A 222 -2.40 -6.48 -18.06
CA LEU A 222 -2.84 -7.16 -19.28
C LEU A 222 -2.63 -6.30 -20.53
N HIS A 223 -2.98 -5.01 -20.47
CA HIS A 223 -2.76 -4.07 -21.58
C HIS A 223 -1.27 -4.01 -21.96
N ARG A 224 -0.39 -3.78 -20.99
CA ARG A 224 1.05 -3.72 -21.25
C ARG A 224 1.60 -5.02 -21.83
N MET A 225 1.14 -6.17 -21.32
CA MET A 225 1.56 -7.46 -21.86
C MET A 225 1.06 -7.66 -23.30
N ASN A 226 -0.12 -7.13 -23.63
CA ASN A 226 -0.69 -7.20 -24.97
C ASN A 226 0.17 -6.39 -25.95
N ASP A 227 0.48 -5.13 -25.61
CA ASP A 227 1.35 -4.25 -26.40
C ASP A 227 2.70 -4.92 -26.66
N LEU A 228 3.36 -5.45 -25.63
CA LEU A 228 4.64 -6.15 -25.77
C LEU A 228 4.56 -7.38 -26.67
N CYS A 229 3.44 -8.11 -26.66
CA CYS A 229 3.27 -9.26 -27.56
C CYS A 229 3.11 -8.84 -29.02
N HIS A 230 2.45 -7.71 -29.28
CA HIS A 230 2.25 -7.18 -30.63
C HIS A 230 3.51 -6.50 -31.17
N ASP A 231 4.15 -5.65 -30.37
CA ASP A 231 5.35 -4.90 -30.74
C ASP A 231 6.58 -5.81 -30.86
N HIS A 232 6.66 -6.86 -30.04
CA HIS A 232 7.81 -7.78 -29.96
C HIS A 232 7.38 -9.25 -30.04
N PRO A 233 6.87 -9.73 -31.20
CA PRO A 233 6.26 -11.05 -31.32
C PRO A 233 7.22 -12.22 -31.04
N GLY A 234 8.53 -12.02 -31.21
CA GLY A 234 9.57 -13.02 -30.94
C GLY A 234 10.11 -13.02 -29.51
N GLU A 235 9.82 -12.00 -28.71
CA GLU A 235 10.36 -11.87 -27.35
C GLU A 235 9.46 -12.56 -26.32
N ARG A 236 10.06 -13.21 -25.32
CA ARG A 236 9.31 -13.85 -24.23
C ARG A 236 8.73 -12.77 -23.31
N ILE A 237 7.53 -13.04 -22.77
CA ILE A 237 6.93 -12.16 -21.75
C ILE A 237 7.83 -12.23 -20.51
N ALA A 238 8.18 -11.07 -19.97
CA ALA A 238 9.04 -10.96 -18.80
C ALA A 238 8.44 -11.73 -17.60
N GLN A 239 9.29 -12.43 -16.85
CA GLN A 239 8.86 -13.34 -15.79
C GLN A 239 8.15 -12.61 -14.65
N GLU A 240 8.51 -11.36 -14.40
CA GLU A 240 7.91 -10.48 -13.41
C GLU A 240 6.43 -10.24 -13.70
N TYR A 241 6.07 -10.00 -14.97
CA TYR A 241 4.67 -9.83 -15.37
C TYR A 241 3.86 -11.12 -15.22
N ILE A 242 4.46 -12.26 -15.58
CA ILE A 242 3.82 -13.57 -15.39
C ILE A 242 3.54 -13.81 -13.90
N HIS A 243 4.50 -13.48 -13.03
CA HIS A 243 4.32 -13.63 -11.58
C HIS A 243 3.22 -12.71 -11.05
N CYS A 244 3.17 -11.45 -11.48
CA CYS A 244 2.09 -10.52 -11.11
C CYS A 244 0.71 -11.03 -11.57
N VAL A 245 0.58 -11.55 -12.79
CA VAL A 245 -0.69 -12.14 -13.28
C VAL A 245 -1.09 -13.32 -12.39
N ASN A 246 -0.16 -14.22 -12.07
CA ASN A 246 -0.45 -15.38 -11.23
C ASN A 246 -0.92 -14.99 -9.83
N LEU A 247 -0.28 -13.98 -9.21
CA LEU A 247 -0.68 -13.45 -7.91
C LEU A 247 -2.10 -12.86 -7.95
N LEU A 248 -2.41 -12.01 -8.95
CA LEU A 248 -3.73 -11.39 -9.07
C LEU A 248 -4.83 -12.42 -9.37
N LEU A 249 -4.57 -13.38 -10.26
CA LEU A 249 -5.49 -14.48 -10.58
C LEU A 249 -5.69 -15.44 -9.40
N ARG A 250 -4.79 -15.44 -8.41
CA ARG A 250 -4.98 -16.21 -7.18
C ARG A 250 -6.15 -15.65 -6.36
N GLU A 251 -6.39 -14.34 -6.41
CA GLU A 251 -7.48 -13.68 -5.69
C GLU A 251 -8.82 -13.67 -6.44
N LEU A 252 -8.80 -14.00 -7.73
CA LEU A 252 -9.98 -13.96 -8.60
C LEU A 252 -10.48 -15.38 -8.89
N PRO A 253 -11.79 -15.66 -8.79
CA PRO A 253 -12.33 -16.98 -9.11
C PRO A 253 -12.14 -17.35 -10.59
N MET A 254 -12.18 -16.33 -11.45
CA MET A 254 -11.96 -16.40 -12.89
C MET A 254 -11.41 -15.07 -13.38
N LEU A 255 -10.83 -15.06 -14.58
CA LEU A 255 -10.44 -13.86 -15.29
C LEU A 255 -11.68 -12.95 -15.40
N PRO A 256 -11.65 -11.72 -14.86
CA PRO A 256 -12.76 -10.81 -15.00
C PRO A 256 -12.91 -10.46 -16.48
N THR A 257 -14.16 -10.31 -16.92
CA THR A 257 -14.48 -9.88 -18.29
C THR A 257 -14.11 -8.41 -18.48
N LEU A 258 -12.81 -8.10 -18.56
CA LEU A 258 -12.27 -6.74 -18.63
C LEU A 258 -11.21 -6.60 -19.72
N LEU A 259 -11.59 -5.83 -20.74
CA LEU A 259 -10.84 -4.99 -21.71
C LEU A 259 -11.94 -4.45 -22.66
N PRO A 260 -12.05 -3.13 -22.95
CA PRO A 260 -11.07 -2.45 -23.80
C PRO A 260 -10.84 -0.94 -23.53
N TYR A 261 -9.75 -0.37 -24.07
CA TYR A 261 -9.67 0.98 -24.67
C TYR A 261 -8.67 0.87 -25.85
N PRO A 262 -8.97 1.41 -27.05
CA PRO A 262 -8.97 2.86 -27.27
C PRO A 262 -10.23 3.36 -27.99
N GLU A 263 -10.90 4.37 -27.41
CA GLU A 263 -11.91 5.18 -28.12
C GLU A 263 -11.29 6.46 -28.72
N ASP A 264 -10.10 6.86 -28.26
CA ASP A 264 -9.37 8.03 -28.77
C ASP A 264 -8.45 7.72 -29.97
N ASP A 265 -8.18 6.43 -30.26
CA ASP A 265 -7.44 5.96 -31.45
C ASP A 265 -8.35 5.16 -32.40
N LEU A 266 -9.54 5.69 -32.72
CA LEU A 266 -10.25 5.17 -33.90
C LEU A 266 -9.35 5.39 -35.13
N PRO A 267 -9.02 4.35 -35.92
CA PRO A 267 -8.70 4.59 -37.32
C PRO A 267 -9.89 5.37 -37.88
N THR A 268 -9.63 6.56 -38.42
CA THR A 268 -10.59 7.26 -39.28
C THR A 268 -10.91 6.46 -40.56
N ASP A 269 -10.29 5.28 -40.71
CA ASP A 269 -10.45 4.35 -41.81
C ASP A 269 -11.45 3.22 -41.49
N PRO A 270 -12.66 3.23 -42.09
CA PRO A 270 -13.65 2.17 -41.96
C PRO A 270 -13.25 0.82 -42.60
N MET A 271 -12.05 0.72 -43.19
CA MET A 271 -11.53 -0.51 -43.82
C MET A 271 -10.42 -1.21 -43.01
N ALA A 272 -10.03 -0.68 -41.84
CA ALA A 272 -9.08 -1.37 -40.97
C ALA A 272 -9.70 -2.69 -40.46
N PRO A 273 -8.99 -3.84 -40.55
CA PRO A 273 -9.47 -5.08 -39.95
C PRO A 273 -9.64 -4.86 -38.43
N PRO A 274 -10.64 -5.47 -37.78
CA PRO A 274 -10.76 -5.38 -36.34
C PRO A 274 -9.51 -6.02 -35.73
N GLU A 275 -8.53 -5.21 -35.32
CA GLU A 275 -7.48 -5.68 -34.41
C GLU A 275 -8.22 -6.23 -33.20
N SER A 276 -8.08 -7.54 -32.98
CA SER A 276 -8.91 -8.22 -31.99
C SER A 276 -8.68 -7.54 -30.64
N ARG A 277 -9.73 -6.95 -30.07
CA ARG A 277 -9.78 -6.45 -28.68
C ARG A 277 -9.60 -7.56 -27.64
N ASP A 278 -9.23 -8.75 -28.10
CA ASP A 278 -9.00 -9.96 -27.35
C ASP A 278 -7.55 -9.97 -26.85
N LEU A 279 -7.35 -10.54 -25.67
CA LEU A 279 -6.02 -10.82 -25.14
C LEU A 279 -5.20 -11.63 -26.15
N HIS A 280 -3.94 -11.22 -26.35
CA HIS A 280 -3.02 -11.94 -27.21
C HIS A 280 -2.95 -13.44 -26.82
N PRO A 281 -2.95 -14.40 -27.78
CA PRO A 281 -3.00 -15.84 -27.47
C PRO A 281 -1.90 -16.33 -26.51
N ARG A 282 -0.73 -15.67 -26.54
CA ARG A 282 0.38 -15.93 -25.62
C ARG A 282 0.05 -15.60 -24.16
N ILE A 283 -0.80 -14.60 -23.92
CA ILE A 283 -1.28 -14.24 -22.58
C ILE A 283 -2.36 -15.24 -22.14
N TYR A 284 -3.28 -15.61 -23.03
CA TYR A 284 -4.25 -16.68 -22.75
C TYR A 284 -3.58 -17.99 -22.36
N ALA A 285 -2.45 -18.33 -22.97
CA ALA A 285 -1.67 -19.52 -22.63
C ALA A 285 -1.08 -19.50 -21.19
N LEU A 286 -0.98 -18.32 -20.56
CA LEU A 286 -0.53 -18.17 -19.16
C LEU A 286 -1.67 -18.37 -18.16
N VAL A 287 -2.92 -18.18 -18.58
CA VAL A 287 -4.09 -18.32 -17.71
C VAL A 287 -4.51 -19.78 -17.65
N PRO A 288 -4.60 -20.40 -16.46
CA PRO A 288 -5.12 -21.76 -16.35
C PRO A 288 -6.50 -21.88 -17.01
N PRO A 289 -6.80 -22.93 -17.79
CA PRO A 289 -8.08 -23.08 -18.49
C PRO A 289 -9.30 -22.97 -17.57
N GLN A 290 -9.16 -23.43 -16.32
CA GLN A 290 -10.22 -23.36 -15.30
C GLN A 290 -10.47 -21.94 -14.79
N ARG A 291 -9.55 -21.01 -15.04
CA ARG A 291 -9.66 -19.60 -14.67
C ARG A 291 -9.94 -18.70 -15.87
N SER A 292 -9.96 -19.21 -17.10
CA SER A 292 -10.16 -18.38 -18.30
C SER A 292 -11.63 -18.00 -18.54
N GLY A 293 -12.58 -18.72 -17.94
CA GLY A 293 -14.02 -18.43 -18.07
C GLY A 293 -14.70 -18.98 -19.32
N TYR A 294 -13.94 -19.50 -20.30
CA TYR A 294 -14.50 -19.93 -21.60
C TYR A 294 -14.74 -21.44 -21.75
N LEU A 295 -13.84 -22.28 -21.21
CA LEU A 295 -13.79 -23.70 -21.60
C LEU A 295 -14.07 -24.67 -20.45
N THR A 296 -13.83 -24.27 -19.20
CA THR A 296 -13.96 -25.15 -18.04
C THR A 296 -14.42 -24.36 -16.82
N ALA A 297 -15.34 -24.93 -16.05
CA ALA A 297 -15.76 -24.35 -14.78
C ALA A 297 -14.55 -24.20 -13.82
N PRO A 298 -14.50 -23.14 -12.99
CA PRO A 298 -13.45 -22.99 -12.00
C PRO A 298 -13.40 -24.17 -11.03
N CYS A 299 -12.19 -24.53 -10.61
CA CYS A 299 -12.02 -25.57 -9.61
C CYS A 299 -12.70 -25.15 -8.30
N LEU A 300 -13.57 -26.00 -7.75
CA LEU A 300 -14.29 -25.74 -6.50
C LEU A 300 -13.33 -25.33 -5.36
N ARG A 301 -12.17 -25.98 -5.26
CA ARG A 301 -11.13 -25.63 -4.29
C ARG A 301 -10.69 -24.16 -4.40
N HIS A 302 -10.55 -23.65 -5.63
CA HIS A 302 -10.16 -22.26 -5.89
C HIS A 302 -11.30 -21.29 -5.58
N MET A 303 -12.53 -21.61 -5.98
CA MET A 303 -13.71 -20.81 -5.64
C MET A 303 -13.88 -20.69 -4.12
N CYS A 304 -13.75 -21.80 -3.39
CA CYS A 304 -13.80 -21.79 -1.92
C CYS A 304 -12.71 -20.90 -1.33
N ARG A 305 -11.48 -20.93 -1.87
CA ARG A 305 -10.42 -20.02 -1.42
C ARG A 305 -10.82 -18.55 -1.60
N CYS A 306 -11.29 -18.16 -2.79
CA CYS A 306 -11.72 -16.79 -3.06
C CYS A 306 -12.85 -16.36 -2.11
N VAL A 307 -13.86 -17.22 -1.91
CA VAL A 307 -15.00 -16.92 -1.01
C VAL A 307 -14.55 -16.81 0.45
N VAL A 308 -13.71 -17.72 0.95
CA VAL A 308 -13.21 -17.67 2.32
C VAL A 308 -12.37 -16.43 2.55
N ARG A 309 -11.47 -16.09 1.61
CA ARG A 309 -10.66 -14.87 1.71
C ARG A 309 -11.48 -13.60 1.60
N GLN A 310 -12.49 -13.57 0.73
CA GLN A 310 -13.45 -12.47 0.65
C GLN A 310 -14.09 -12.24 2.02
N GLN A 311 -14.59 -13.31 2.65
CA GLN A 311 -15.28 -13.23 3.94
C GLN A 311 -14.34 -12.77 5.06
N LEU A 312 -13.11 -13.29 5.10
CA LEU A 312 -12.11 -12.84 6.07
C LEU A 312 -11.78 -11.35 5.86
N ARG A 313 -11.66 -10.90 4.61
CA ARG A 313 -11.37 -9.49 4.29
C ARG A 313 -12.51 -8.57 4.72
N THR A 314 -13.76 -8.88 4.36
CA THR A 314 -14.92 -8.05 4.73
C THR A 314 -15.16 -8.04 6.23
N SER A 315 -14.68 -9.06 6.95
CA SER A 315 -14.73 -9.13 8.41
C SER A 315 -13.53 -8.49 9.10
N GLY A 316 -12.55 -7.92 8.37
CA GLY A 316 -11.36 -7.31 8.96
C GLY A 316 -10.37 -8.32 9.57
N LEU A 317 -10.41 -9.57 9.12
CA LEU A 317 -9.65 -10.68 9.69
C LEU A 317 -8.41 -11.07 8.86
N ILE A 318 -8.17 -10.46 7.70
CA ILE A 318 -6.93 -10.72 6.94
C ILE A 318 -5.77 -9.85 7.49
N PRO A 319 -4.54 -10.39 7.63
CA PRO A 319 -4.14 -11.77 7.39
C PRO A 319 -4.35 -12.70 8.60
N HIS A 320 -4.42 -12.15 9.81
CA HIS A 320 -4.27 -12.90 11.06
C HIS A 320 -5.30 -14.01 11.27
N GLY A 321 -6.55 -13.77 10.88
CA GLY A 321 -7.66 -14.71 11.00
C GLY A 321 -7.55 -15.95 10.12
N VAL A 322 -6.67 -15.97 9.10
CA VAL A 322 -6.42 -17.20 8.31
C VAL A 322 -5.86 -18.31 9.21
N SER A 323 -4.92 -17.95 10.10
CA SER A 323 -4.29 -18.88 11.04
C SER A 323 -5.22 -19.34 12.18
N MET A 324 -6.32 -18.62 12.39
CA MET A 324 -7.31 -18.93 13.43
C MET A 324 -8.38 -19.92 12.96
N LEU A 325 -8.41 -20.26 11.67
CA LEU A 325 -9.36 -21.22 11.13
C LEU A 325 -9.01 -22.64 11.61
N LEU A 326 -10.01 -23.40 12.04
CA LEU A 326 -9.87 -24.81 12.43
C LEU A 326 -9.79 -25.71 11.19
N LEU A 327 -8.72 -25.54 10.41
CA LEU A 327 -8.46 -26.25 9.16
C LEU A 327 -7.06 -26.90 9.19
N PRO A 328 -6.82 -27.94 8.38
CA PRO A 328 -5.46 -28.50 8.24
C PRO A 328 -4.45 -27.47 7.73
N ASP A 329 -3.19 -27.57 8.16
CA ASP A 329 -2.11 -26.64 7.79
C ASP A 329 -1.95 -26.47 6.27
N SER A 330 -2.12 -27.55 5.51
CA SER A 330 -2.07 -27.50 4.04
C SER A 330 -3.17 -26.62 3.42
N VAL A 331 -4.32 -26.50 4.09
CA VAL A 331 -5.42 -25.63 3.66
C VAL A 331 -5.16 -24.19 4.12
N ILE A 332 -4.66 -23.99 5.35
CA ILE A 332 -4.26 -22.67 5.87
C ILE A 332 -3.19 -22.05 4.95
N HIS A 333 -2.15 -22.79 4.60
CA HIS A 333 -1.12 -22.36 3.65
C HIS A 333 -1.70 -22.06 2.26
N TYR A 334 -2.70 -22.82 1.80
CA TYR A 334 -3.36 -22.53 0.52
C TYR A 334 -4.19 -21.23 0.56
N LEU A 335 -4.80 -20.91 1.71
CA LEU A 335 -5.53 -19.67 1.93
C LEU A 335 -4.60 -18.46 2.13
N SER A 336 -3.39 -18.68 2.65
CA SER A 336 -2.39 -17.63 2.88
C SER A 336 -1.61 -17.25 1.61
N HIS A 337 -0.82 -16.18 1.74
CA HIS A 337 0.17 -15.71 0.76
C HIS A 337 1.61 -15.85 1.30
N GLU A 338 1.80 -16.49 2.45
CA GLU A 338 3.10 -16.47 3.14
C GLU A 338 4.15 -17.36 2.47
N GLU A 339 3.73 -18.38 1.71
CA GLU A 339 4.65 -19.36 1.12
C GLU A 339 4.15 -19.77 -0.29
N GLU A 340 4.97 -19.47 -1.29
CA GLU A 340 5.02 -20.13 -2.60
C GLU A 340 6.50 -20.25 -2.97
#